data_AF-A0AAE1C1W8-F1
#
_entry.id   AF-A0AAE1C1W8-F1
#
_cell.length_a   1.000
_cell.length_b   1.000
_cell.length_c   1.000
_cell.angle_alpha   90.00
_cell.angle_beta   90.00
_cell.angle_gamma   90.00
#
_symmetry.space_group_name_H-M   'P 1'
#
loop_
_entity.id
_entity.type
_entity.pdbx_description
1 polymer ?
#
loop_
_entity_poly.entity_id
_entity_poly.type
_entity_poly.pdbx_seq_one_letter_code
_entity_poly.pdbx_strand_id
1 'polypeptide(L)'
;MPCALTSPNQTAKDRVLIPLLSAHLNGHLGNTVYDFASTVFGTDATEEVLKQEKEDTVAYGYENGGFGQTVVCTSLMRAWHYHGVLSEEKNSEELREIVVKHFGEEMVADIAANVVSGN
;
A
#
# COMPACT_ATOMS: atom_id res chain seq x y z
N MET A 1 7.26 -9.62 -10.76
CA MET A 1 7.07 -10.36 -9.49
C MET A 1 7.82 -9.68 -8.35
N PRO A 2 7.13 -9.30 -7.26
CA PRO A 2 7.74 -8.71 -6.07
C PRO A 2 8.73 -9.65 -5.38
N CYS A 3 9.62 -9.09 -4.57
CA CYS A 3 10.65 -9.78 -3.79
C CYS A 3 10.46 -9.49 -2.30
N ALA A 4 10.82 -10.47 -1.46
CA ALA A 4 10.86 -10.28 -0.01
C ALA A 4 11.81 -9.15 0.37
N LEU A 5 11.40 -8.33 1.34
CA LEU A 5 12.24 -7.27 1.91
C LEU A 5 13.49 -7.87 2.55
N THR A 6 14.63 -7.27 2.25
CA THR A 6 15.93 -7.69 2.81
C THR A 6 16.04 -7.47 4.32
N SER A 7 15.31 -6.52 4.91
CA SER A 7 15.27 -6.27 6.36
C SER A 7 13.97 -5.54 6.77
N PRO A 8 12.85 -6.26 6.95
CA PRO A 8 11.61 -5.66 7.40
C PRO A 8 11.75 -5.16 8.85
N ASN A 9 11.72 -3.84 9.04
CA ASN A 9 11.71 -3.19 10.35
C ASN A 9 10.36 -2.50 10.61
N GLN A 10 10.17 -1.96 11.81
CA GLN A 10 8.90 -1.30 12.18
C GLN A 10 8.58 -0.13 11.24
N THR A 11 9.57 0.65 10.82
CA THR A 11 9.36 1.76 9.88
C THR A 11 8.83 1.27 8.53
N ALA A 12 9.34 0.15 8.00
CA ALA A 12 8.83 -0.46 6.78
C ALA A 12 7.38 -0.97 6.97
N LYS A 13 7.05 -1.52 8.14
CA LYS A 13 5.67 -1.90 8.45
C LYS A 13 4.74 -0.67 8.44
N ASP A 14 5.13 0.39 9.13
CA ASP A 14 4.32 1.62 9.27
C ASP A 14 4.16 2.38 7.95
N ARG A 15 5.20 2.40 7.11
CA ARG A 15 5.24 3.22 5.88
C ARG A 15 4.81 2.48 4.62
N VAL A 16 4.75 1.15 4.66
CA VAL A 16 4.44 0.32 3.49
C VAL A 16 3.34 -0.68 3.80
N LEU A 17 3.55 -1.59 4.76
CA LEU A 17 2.61 -2.70 5.01
C LEU A 17 1.23 -2.21 5.46
N ILE A 18 1.18 -1.31 6.44
CA ILE A 18 -0.09 -0.73 6.93
C ILE A 18 -0.83 0.01 5.81
N PRO A 19 -0.21 0.95 5.06
CA PRO A 19 -0.87 1.60 3.92
C PRO A 19 -1.39 0.64 2.85
N LEU A 20 -0.65 -0.43 2.53
CA LEU A 20 -1.10 -1.44 1.56
C LEU A 20 -2.36 -2.16 2.05
N LEU A 21 -2.39 -2.57 3.32
CA LEU A 21 -3.53 -3.31 3.87
C LEU A 21 -4.74 -2.42 4.12
N SER A 22 -4.52 -1.18 4.55
CA SER A 22 -5.56 -0.16 4.61
C SER A 22 -6.16 0.10 3.23
N ALA A 23 -5.33 0.20 2.19
CA ALA A 23 -5.81 0.35 0.81
C ALA A 23 -6.56 -0.90 0.31
N HIS A 24 -6.11 -2.10 0.67
CA HIS A 24 -6.81 -3.35 0.35
C HIS A 24 -8.21 -3.39 0.98
N LEU A 25 -8.35 -3.00 2.25
CA LEU A 25 -9.62 -2.98 2.97
C LEU A 25 -10.57 -1.89 2.45
N ASN A 26 -10.06 -0.70 2.18
CA ASN A 26 -10.88 0.49 1.91
C ASN A 26 -11.05 0.83 0.42
N GLY A 27 -10.18 0.31 -0.45
CA GLY A 27 -10.10 0.70 -1.86
C GLY A 27 -10.61 -0.33 -2.85
N HIS A 28 -11.04 -1.51 -2.40
CA HIS A 28 -11.46 -2.62 -3.27
C HIS A 28 -10.42 -3.00 -4.34
N LEU A 29 -9.13 -2.91 -4.01
CA LEU A 29 -8.02 -3.24 -4.93
C LEU A 29 -7.86 -4.75 -5.21
N GLY A 30 -8.78 -5.56 -4.66
CA GLY A 30 -8.74 -7.01 -4.72
C GLY A 30 -7.54 -7.60 -3.97
N ASN A 31 -7.28 -8.89 -4.22
CA ASN A 31 -6.19 -9.61 -3.55
C ASN A 31 -4.81 -9.20 -4.04
N THR A 32 -4.68 -8.51 -5.18
CA THR A 32 -3.37 -8.15 -5.76
C THR A 32 -2.47 -7.39 -4.79
N VAL A 33 -3.02 -6.44 -4.03
CA VAL A 33 -2.26 -5.65 -3.05
C VAL A 33 -1.91 -6.49 -1.81
N TYR A 34 -2.80 -7.39 -1.41
CA TYR A 34 -2.55 -8.34 -0.33
C TYR A 34 -1.48 -9.37 -0.71
N ASP A 35 -1.51 -9.89 -1.93
CA ASP A 35 -0.54 -10.85 -2.46
C ASP A 35 0.85 -10.20 -2.59
N PHE A 36 0.89 -8.94 -3.03
CA PHE A 36 2.11 -8.13 -3.03
C PHE A 36 2.66 -7.98 -1.61
N ALA A 37 1.83 -7.52 -0.66
CA ALA A 37 2.22 -7.36 0.73
C ALA A 37 2.75 -8.67 1.34
N SER A 38 2.05 -9.79 1.11
CA SER A 38 2.43 -11.12 1.57
C SER A 38 3.76 -11.58 0.99
N THR A 39 4.04 -11.26 -0.28
CA THR A 39 5.33 -11.60 -0.91
C THR A 39 6.48 -10.77 -0.33
N VAL A 40 6.22 -9.49 -0.03
CA VAL A 40 7.24 -8.53 0.42
C VAL A 40 7.54 -8.67 1.91
N PHE A 41 6.53 -8.86 2.75
CA PHE A 41 6.64 -8.89 4.22
C PHE A 41 6.44 -10.27 4.84
N GLY A 42 6.02 -11.26 4.06
CA GLY A 42 5.60 -12.57 4.55
C GLY A 42 4.13 -12.61 4.96
N THR A 43 3.50 -13.77 4.80
CA THR A 43 2.07 -13.99 5.09
C THR A 43 1.74 -13.71 6.55
N ASP A 44 2.51 -14.25 7.51
CA ASP A 44 2.22 -14.10 8.94
C ASP A 44 2.13 -12.63 9.37
N ALA A 45 3.12 -11.81 8.98
CA ALA A 45 3.14 -10.39 9.30
C ALA A 45 2.00 -9.62 8.60
N THR A 46 1.65 -10.05 7.39
CA THR A 46 0.55 -9.45 6.61
C THR A 46 -0.80 -9.75 7.25
N GLU A 47 -1.03 -10.98 7.69
CA GLU A 47 -2.26 -11.39 8.38
C GLU A 47 -2.41 -10.74 9.74
N GLU A 48 -1.32 -10.62 10.51
CA GLU A 48 -1.30 -9.93 11.80
C GLU A 48 -1.78 -8.48 11.66
N VAL A 49 -1.17 -7.72 10.74
CA VAL A 49 -1.55 -6.32 10.49
C VAL A 49 -2.95 -6.22 9.89
N LEU A 50 -3.33 -7.13 8.98
CA LEU A 50 -4.67 -7.11 8.38
C LEU A 50 -5.75 -7.33 9.44
N LYS A 51 -5.52 -8.20 10.41
CA LYS A 51 -6.44 -8.41 11.53
C LYS A 51 -6.57 -7.14 12.37
N GLN A 52 -5.45 -6.51 12.71
CA GLN A 52 -5.43 -5.26 13.48
C GLN A 52 -6.16 -4.12 12.75
N GLU A 53 -5.87 -3.90 11.47
CA GLU A 53 -6.53 -2.87 10.65
C GLU A 53 -8.05 -3.10 10.53
N LYS A 54 -8.50 -4.36 10.46
CA LYS A 54 -9.94 -4.69 10.48
C LYS A 54 -10.59 -4.34 11.81
N GLU A 55 -9.94 -4.66 12.93
CA GLU A 55 -10.42 -4.32 14.27
C GLU A 55 -10.51 -2.80 14.46
N ASP A 56 -9.49 -2.07 13.99
CA ASP A 56 -9.46 -0.61 14.03
C ASP A 56 -10.56 0.01 13.15
N THR A 57 -10.74 -0.49 11.92
CA THR A 57 -11.79 -0.01 11.00
C THR A 57 -13.20 -0.16 11.58
N VAL A 58 -13.46 -1.30 12.25
CA VAL A 58 -14.73 -1.55 12.96
C VAL A 58 -14.89 -0.60 14.16
N ALA A 59 -13.82 -0.39 14.94
CA ALA A 59 -13.86 0.52 16.09
C ALA A 59 -14.11 1.98 15.70
N TYR A 60 -13.61 2.41 14.54
CA TYR A 60 -13.81 3.77 14.02
C TYR A 60 -15.15 3.96 13.27
N GLY A 61 -15.99 2.92 13.16
CA GLY A 61 -17.32 3.04 12.57
C GLY A 61 -17.31 3.26 11.05
N TYR A 62 -16.21 2.94 10.37
CA TYR A 62 -16.14 2.90 8.90
C TYR A 62 -16.83 1.63 8.37
N GLU A 63 -18.10 1.41 8.73
CA GLU A 63 -18.83 0.21 8.30
C GLU A 63 -19.20 0.22 6.81
N ASN A 64 -19.07 1.35 6.10
CA ASN A 64 -19.37 1.48 4.66
C ASN A 64 -18.55 2.57 3.93
N GLY A 65 -17.48 3.08 4.53
CA GLY A 65 -16.81 4.29 4.04
C GLY A 65 -15.49 3.99 3.34
N GLY A 66 -15.54 3.45 2.12
CA GLY A 66 -14.34 3.38 1.29
C GLY A 66 -13.69 4.76 1.21
N PHE A 67 -12.41 4.86 1.58
CA PHE A 67 -11.65 6.08 1.38
C PHE A 67 -11.79 6.49 -0.10
N GLY A 68 -11.97 7.79 -0.36
CA GLY A 68 -12.06 8.28 -1.73
C GLY A 68 -10.88 7.77 -2.55
N GLN A 69 -11.09 7.43 -3.82
CA GLN A 69 -10.07 6.81 -4.69
C GLN A 69 -8.73 7.55 -4.65
N THR A 70 -8.76 8.88 -4.59
CA THR A 70 -7.57 9.73 -4.42
C THR A 70 -6.79 9.44 -3.13
N VAL A 71 -7.47 9.23 -2.00
CA VAL A 71 -6.84 8.93 -0.71
C VAL A 71 -6.18 7.54 -0.75
N VAL A 72 -6.89 6.56 -1.30
CA VAL A 72 -6.35 5.20 -1.48
C VAL A 72 -5.11 5.22 -2.38
N CYS A 73 -5.21 5.87 -3.54
CA CYS A 73 -4.08 6.01 -4.47
C CYS A 73 -2.90 6.76 -3.82
N THR A 74 -3.16 7.81 -3.03
CA THR A 74 -2.13 8.54 -2.29
C THR A 74 -1.39 7.65 -1.30
N SER A 75 -2.10 6.84 -0.52
CA SER A 75 -1.50 5.89 0.42
C SER A 75 -0.59 4.87 -0.28
N LEU A 76 -1.03 4.35 -1.43
CA LEU A 76 -0.23 3.42 -2.23
C LEU A 76 1.00 4.10 -2.85
N MET A 77 0.87 5.36 -3.30
CA MET A 77 2.00 6.12 -3.83
C MET A 77 3.02 6.50 -2.75
N ARG A 78 2.59 6.69 -1.50
CA ARG A 78 3.51 6.83 -0.37
C ARG A 78 4.29 5.55 -0.11
N ALA A 79 3.63 4.39 -0.14
CA ALA A 79 4.29 3.09 -0.03
C ALA A 79 5.27 2.83 -1.20
N TRP A 80 4.86 3.17 -2.42
CA TRP A 80 5.71 3.14 -3.62
C TRP A 80 6.99 3.97 -3.46
N HIS A 81 6.83 5.23 -3.02
CA HIS A 81 7.95 6.12 -2.80
C HIS A 81 8.90 5.57 -1.73
N TYR A 82 8.35 5.03 -0.65
CA TYR A 82 9.13 4.46 0.44
C TYR A 82 9.92 3.20 0.02
N HIS A 83 9.38 2.37 -0.89
CA HIS A 83 10.16 1.30 -1.51
C HIS A 83 11.39 1.83 -2.26
N GLY A 84 11.26 2.95 -2.97
CA GLY A 84 12.40 3.62 -3.60
C GLY A 84 13.44 4.08 -2.58
N VAL A 85 13.00 4.64 -1.44
CA VAL A 85 13.90 5.04 -0.33
C VAL A 85 14.65 3.84 0.26
N LEU A 86 14.02 2.66 0.31
CA LEU A 86 14.65 1.42 0.76
C LEU A 86 15.58 0.78 -0.29
N SER A 87 15.77 1.40 -1.46
CA SER A 87 16.50 0.81 -2.59
C SER A 87 15.87 -0.50 -3.10
N GLU A 88 14.56 -0.67 -2.91
CA GLU A 88 13.77 -1.82 -3.35
C GLU A 88 13.07 -1.49 -4.68
N GLU A 89 13.84 -1.11 -5.70
CA GLU A 89 13.35 -0.57 -6.98
C GLU A 89 12.35 -1.49 -7.68
N LYS A 90 12.62 -2.80 -7.70
CA LYS A 90 11.71 -3.78 -8.30
C LYS A 90 10.34 -3.82 -7.61
N ASN A 91 10.32 -3.74 -6.28
CA ASN A 91 9.07 -3.71 -5.51
C ASN A 91 8.34 -2.39 -5.72
N SER A 92 9.08 -1.29 -5.86
CA SER A 92 8.54 0.01 -6.23
C SER A 92 7.86 -0.05 -7.61
N GLU A 93 8.55 -0.51 -8.65
CA GLU A 93 8.00 -0.61 -10.01
C GLU A 93 6.72 -1.46 -10.07
N GLU A 94 6.74 -2.65 -9.47
CA GLU A 94 5.58 -3.56 -9.46
C GLU A 94 4.39 -2.94 -8.72
N LEU A 95 4.62 -2.26 -7.60
CA LEU A 95 3.55 -1.56 -6.89
C LEU A 95 2.96 -0.45 -7.75
N ARG A 96 3.79 0.32 -8.46
CA ARG A 96 3.30 1.36 -9.38
C ARG A 96 2.43 0.74 -10.48
N GLU A 97 2.84 -0.36 -11.08
CA GLU A 97 2.04 -1.05 -12.11
C GLU A 97 0.67 -1.51 -11.60
N ILE A 98 0.62 -2.06 -10.37
CA ILE A 98 -0.63 -2.47 -9.73
C ILE A 98 -1.57 -1.26 -9.58
N VAL A 99 -1.03 -0.13 -9.13
CA VAL A 99 -1.82 1.08 -8.87
C VAL A 99 -2.27 1.73 -10.19
N VAL A 100 -1.39 1.82 -11.19
CA VAL A 100 -1.73 2.33 -12.55
C VAL A 100 -2.85 1.51 -13.17
N LYS A 101 -2.79 0.18 -13.04
CA LYS A 101 -3.84 -0.70 -13.57
C LYS A 101 -5.22 -0.43 -12.95
N HIS A 102 -5.26 0.04 -11.70
CA HIS A 102 -6.50 0.29 -10.99
C HIS A 102 -7.02 1.73 -11.13
N PHE A 103 -6.13 2.73 -11.06
CA PHE A 103 -6.50 4.15 -11.02
C PHE A 103 -6.23 4.91 -12.32
N GLY A 104 -5.47 4.31 -13.26
CA GLY A 104 -5.03 4.94 -14.50
C GLY A 104 -3.73 5.76 -14.33
N GLU A 105 -2.95 5.84 -15.41
CA GLU A 105 -1.63 6.48 -15.43
C GLU A 105 -1.69 7.97 -15.05
N GLU A 106 -2.71 8.70 -15.51
CA GLU A 106 -2.84 10.14 -15.28
C GLU A 106 -3.00 10.47 -13.79
N MET A 107 -3.91 9.78 -13.10
CA MET A 107 -4.11 9.96 -11.65
C MET A 107 -2.86 9.56 -10.87
N VAL A 108 -2.24 8.44 -11.25
CA VAL A 108 -1.05 7.95 -10.56
C VAL A 108 0.13 8.90 -10.73
N ALA A 109 0.36 9.44 -11.93
CA ALA A 109 1.44 10.38 -12.20
C ALA A 109 1.28 11.68 -11.39
N ASP A 110 0.07 12.24 -11.34
CA ASP A 110 -0.22 13.45 -10.55
C ASP A 110 0.02 13.22 -9.05
N ILE A 111 -0.54 12.14 -8.50
CA ILE A 111 -0.38 11.80 -7.08
C ILE A 111 1.08 11.46 -6.75
N ALA A 112 1.80 10.73 -7.61
CA ALA A 112 3.21 10.41 -7.40
C ALA A 112 4.07 11.67 -7.37
N ALA A 113 3.81 12.64 -8.27
CA ALA A 113 4.50 13.93 -8.25
C ALA A 113 4.26 14.70 -6.94
N ASN A 114 3.02 14.70 -6.43
CA ASN A 114 2.68 15.32 -5.15
C ASN A 114 3.39 14.63 -3.98
N VAL A 115 3.38 13.29 -3.93
CA VAL A 115 4.08 12.52 -2.89
C VAL A 115 5.60 12.77 -2.89
N VAL A 116 6.24 12.82 -4.06
CA VAL A 116 7.69 13.06 -4.18
C VAL A 116 8.05 14.49 -3.80
N SER A 117 7.19 15.46 -4.11
CA SER A 117 7.40 16.86 -3.75
C SER A 117 7.12 17.17 -2.26
N GLY A 118 6.53 16.23 -1.52
CA GLY A 118 6.23 16.37 -0.10
C GLY A 118 5.01 17.24 0.22
N ASN A 119 4.12 17.44 -0.76
CA ASN A 119 2.86 18.17 -0.60
C ASN A 119 1.70 17.25 -0.16
#